data_AF-A0A496VIE3-F1
#
_entry.id   AF-A0A496VIE3-F1
#
_cell.length_a   1.000
_cell.length_b   1.000
_cell.length_c   1.000
_cell.angle_alpha   90.00
_cell.angle_beta   90.00
_cell.angle_gamma   90.00
#
_symmetry.space_group_name_H-M   'P 1'
#
loop_
_entity.id
_entity.type
_entity.pdbx_description
1 polymer ?
#
loop_
_entity_poly.entity_id
_entity_poly.type
_entity_poly.pdbx_seq_one_letter_code
_entity_poly.pdbx_strand_id
1 'polypeptide(L)'
;MQEAVYYGKVELIPGIICDGYVLNDDTAVMSERGTADLLGMNQMALNRMKTTWPPKTLKPFVDEGWSMKTTLVKVVAKKSPYEGRKIVVYNSDLIETIIRAYVIASGHNALQKNQLHIGKRCSILVCALTRA
;
A
#
# COMPACT_ATOMS: atom_id res chain seq x y z
N MET A 1 1.96 -2.85 -22.85
CA MET A 1 1.58 -3.52 -21.59
C MET A 1 2.54 -3.05 -20.52
N GLN A 2 2.06 -2.78 -19.30
CA GLN A 2 2.93 -2.27 -18.25
C GLN A 2 3.77 -3.39 -17.62
N GLU A 3 5.06 -3.14 -17.47
CA GLU A 3 6.03 -4.12 -16.99
C GLU A 3 6.83 -3.58 -15.82
N ALA A 4 7.06 -4.40 -14.80
CA ALA A 4 7.97 -4.09 -13.71
C ALA A 4 9.39 -4.48 -14.12
N VAL A 5 10.21 -3.47 -14.43
CA VAL A 5 11.56 -3.61 -15.02
C VAL A 5 12.65 -3.61 -13.95
N TYR A 6 12.38 -3.05 -12.78
CA TYR A 6 13.26 -3.12 -11.62
C TYR A 6 12.54 -3.72 -10.41
N TYR A 7 13.31 -4.38 -9.55
CA TYR A 7 12.86 -4.92 -8.27
C TYR A 7 13.91 -4.61 -7.21
N GLY A 8 13.46 -4.16 -6.04
CA GLY A 8 14.30 -3.88 -4.90
C GLY A 8 13.57 -4.10 -3.58
N LYS A 9 14.35 -4.20 -2.51
CA LYS A 9 13.85 -4.19 -1.14
C LYS A 9 13.97 -2.76 -0.61
N VAL A 10 12.88 -2.24 -0.06
CA VAL A 10 12.79 -0.87 0.44
C VAL A 10 12.49 -0.91 1.93
N GLU A 11 13.24 -0.15 2.72
CA GLU A 11 12.98 0.06 4.15
C GLU A 11 12.53 1.50 4.36
N LEU A 12 11.22 1.69 4.56
CA LEU A 12 10.63 3.03 4.79
C LEU A 12 10.59 3.41 6.27
N ILE A 13 10.51 2.41 7.15
CA ILE A 13 10.61 2.57 8.61
C ILE A 13 11.49 1.46 9.17
N PRO A 14 12.25 1.70 10.26
CA PRO A 14 13.20 0.72 10.78
C PRO A 14 12.58 -0.65 11.02
N GLY A 15 13.23 -1.69 10.49
CA GLY A 15 12.84 -3.08 10.61
C GLY A 15 11.76 -3.55 9.64
N ILE A 16 11.22 -2.68 8.79
CA ILE A 16 10.16 -3.03 7.83
C ILE A 16 10.68 -2.97 6.41
N ILE A 17 10.94 -4.15 5.85
CA ILE A 17 11.44 -4.30 4.49
C ILE A 17 10.30 -4.76 3.58
N CYS A 18 10.04 -3.96 2.53
CA CYS A 18 8.95 -4.19 1.58
C CYS A 18 9.50 -4.44 0.17
N ASP A 19 8.80 -5.27 -0.60
CA ASP A 19 9.11 -5.52 -2.01
C ASP A 19 8.59 -4.36 -2.89
N GLY A 20 9.51 -3.59 -3.44
CA GLY A 20 9.27 -2.46 -4.36
C GLY A 20 9.67 -2.77 -5.80
N TYR A 21 9.02 -2.09 -6.74
CA TYR A 21 9.25 -2.24 -8.17
C TYR A 21 9.26 -0.87 -8.85
N VAL A 22 9.98 -0.78 -9.97
CA VAL A 22 9.88 0.35 -10.90
C VAL A 22 9.31 -0.18 -12.21
N LEU A 23 8.28 0.49 -12.71
CA LEU A 23 7.62 0.17 -13.97
C LEU A 23 8.41 0.74 -15.15
N ASN A 24 8.08 0.30 -16.36
CA ASN A 24 8.72 0.75 -17.60
C ASN A 24 8.46 2.22 -17.98
N ASP A 25 7.58 2.91 -17.24
CA ASP A 25 7.33 4.36 -17.32
C ASP A 25 7.92 5.11 -16.11
N ASP A 26 8.90 4.50 -15.43
CA ASP A 26 9.59 5.00 -14.23
C ASP A 26 8.70 5.16 -12.98
N THR A 27 7.44 4.70 -13.03
CA THR A 27 6.57 4.72 -11.85
C THR A 27 7.06 3.75 -10.78
N ALA A 28 7.35 4.25 -9.59
CA ALA A 28 7.65 3.41 -8.42
C ALA A 28 6.35 2.88 -7.80
N VAL A 29 6.29 1.57 -7.58
CA VAL A 29 5.12 0.88 -7.03
C VAL A 29 5.53 -0.17 -6.01
N MET A 30 4.60 -0.54 -5.13
CA MET A 30 4.74 -1.69 -4.25
C MET A 30 3.90 -2.85 -4.73
N SER A 31 4.38 -4.07 -4.53
CA SER A 31 3.53 -5.25 -4.67
C SER A 31 2.42 -5.24 -3.63
N GLU A 32 1.38 -6.03 -3.85
CA GLU A 32 0.34 -6.29 -2.86
C GLU A 32 0.89 -6.77 -1.51
N ARG A 33 1.86 -7.68 -1.54
CA ARG A 33 2.53 -8.15 -0.32
C ARG A 33 3.32 -7.03 0.33
N GLY A 34 4.14 -6.31 -0.44
CA GLY A 34 4.91 -5.17 0.08
C GLY A 34 4.02 -4.10 0.71
N THR A 35 2.85 -3.83 0.12
CA THR A 35 1.87 -2.87 0.63
C THR A 35 1.22 -3.37 1.93
N ALA A 36 0.84 -4.65 1.98
CA ALA A 36 0.28 -5.25 3.19
C ALA A 36 1.29 -5.24 4.34
N ASP A 37 2.55 -5.59 4.04
CA ASP A 37 3.66 -5.56 4.98
C ASP A 37 3.92 -4.13 5.45
N LEU A 38 3.92 -3.13 4.55
CA LEU A 38 4.11 -1.72 4.88
C LEU A 38 3.06 -1.22 5.88
N LEU A 39 1.78 -1.47 5.57
CA LEU A 39 0.63 -1.05 6.38
C LEU A 39 0.47 -1.89 7.66
N GLY A 40 1.18 -3.01 7.77
CA GLY A 40 1.03 -3.96 8.87
C GLY A 40 -0.35 -4.61 8.90
N MET A 41 -0.92 -4.86 7.72
CA MET A 41 -2.24 -5.44 7.57
C MET A 41 -2.16 -6.84 6.94
N ASN A 42 -3.19 -7.64 7.16
CA ASN A 42 -3.30 -8.93 6.48
C ASN A 42 -3.50 -8.72 4.96
N GLN A 43 -2.72 -9.43 4.13
CA GLN A 43 -2.80 -9.33 2.66
C GLN A 43 -4.21 -9.65 2.12
N MET A 44 -4.93 -10.61 2.71
CA MET A 44 -6.32 -10.89 2.31
C MET A 44 -7.25 -9.74 2.67
N ALA A 45 -7.01 -9.03 3.78
CA ALA A 45 -7.78 -7.85 4.13
C ALA A 45 -7.55 -6.72 3.12
N LEU A 46 -6.30 -6.47 2.72
CA LEU A 46 -5.97 -5.52 1.66
C LEU A 46 -6.66 -5.90 0.34
N ASN A 47 -6.65 -7.18 -0.02
CA ASN A 47 -7.32 -7.66 -1.23
C ASN A 47 -8.82 -7.43 -1.25
N ARG A 48 -9.48 -7.63 -0.10
CA ARG A 48 -10.92 -7.36 0.02
C ARG A 48 -11.23 -5.88 -0.19
N MET A 49 -10.32 -4.98 0.13
CA MET A 49 -10.52 -3.54 -0.09
C MET A 49 -10.64 -3.19 -1.57
N LYS A 50 -10.03 -3.93 -2.50
CA LYS A 50 -10.15 -3.65 -3.95
C LYS A 50 -11.60 -3.55 -4.43
N THR A 51 -12.51 -4.32 -3.84
CA THR A 51 -13.94 -4.35 -4.20
C THR A 51 -14.86 -3.75 -3.14
N THR A 52 -14.39 -3.60 -1.90
CA THR A 52 -15.21 -3.11 -0.77
C THR A 52 -14.73 -1.78 -0.21
N TRP A 53 -13.84 -1.08 -0.91
CA TRP A 53 -13.34 0.21 -0.49
C TRP A 53 -14.40 1.33 -0.63
N PRO A 54 -14.47 2.27 0.33
CA PRO A 54 -13.79 2.25 1.63
C PRO A 54 -14.54 1.37 2.65
N PRO A 55 -13.84 0.70 3.58
CA PRO A 55 -14.46 0.10 4.76
C PRO A 55 -15.34 1.13 5.49
N LYS A 56 -16.47 0.70 6.08
CA LYS A 56 -17.41 1.60 6.78
C LYS A 56 -16.73 2.55 7.76
N THR A 57 -15.74 2.04 8.50
CA THR A 57 -14.95 2.81 9.47
C THR A 57 -14.10 3.92 8.84
N LEU A 58 -13.65 3.72 7.60
CA LEU A 58 -12.79 4.67 6.87
C LEU A 58 -13.60 5.60 5.97
N LYS A 59 -14.84 5.25 5.62
CA LYS A 59 -15.69 6.01 4.69
C LYS A 59 -15.76 7.52 5.00
N PRO A 60 -15.87 7.98 6.25
CA PRO A 60 -15.89 9.42 6.56
C PRO A 60 -14.56 10.15 6.33
N PHE A 61 -13.46 9.43 6.09
CA PHE A 61 -12.09 9.94 6.08
C PHE A 61 -11.40 9.73 4.73
N VAL A 62 -12.17 9.49 3.68
CA VAL A 62 -11.71 9.28 2.31
C VAL A 62 -12.54 10.16 1.39
N ASP A 63 -11.90 10.75 0.38
CA ASP A 63 -12.56 11.60 -0.60
C ASP A 63 -13.68 10.86 -1.36
N GLU A 64 -14.80 11.54 -1.53
CA GLU A 64 -15.92 10.99 -2.30
C GLU A 64 -15.51 10.73 -3.76
N GLY A 65 -15.93 9.58 -4.30
CA GLY A 65 -15.61 9.18 -5.68
C GLY A 65 -14.23 8.52 -5.84
N TRP A 66 -13.40 8.48 -4.80
CA TRP A 66 -12.15 7.73 -4.85
C TRP A 66 -12.40 6.22 -4.87
N SER A 67 -11.63 5.50 -5.68
CA SER A 67 -11.72 4.03 -5.80
C SER A 67 -10.33 3.39 -5.84
N MET A 68 -10.20 2.23 -5.22
CA MET A 68 -8.94 1.47 -5.20
C MET A 68 -8.72 0.75 -6.53
N LYS A 69 -8.14 1.43 -7.53
CA LYS A 69 -7.81 0.86 -8.84
C LYS A 69 -6.37 0.37 -8.89
N THR A 70 -6.17 -0.93 -8.67
CA THR A 70 -4.85 -1.55 -8.77
C THR A 70 -4.55 -2.03 -10.19
N THR A 71 -3.30 -1.99 -10.60
CA THR A 71 -2.85 -2.47 -11.92
C THR A 71 -2.23 -3.87 -11.80
N LEU A 72 -2.46 -4.71 -12.80
CA LEU A 72 -1.77 -6.00 -12.96
C LEU A 72 -0.61 -5.82 -13.93
N VAL A 73 0.62 -6.03 -13.47
CA VAL A 73 1.84 -5.82 -14.28
C VAL A 73 2.63 -7.11 -14.41
N LYS A 74 3.29 -7.31 -15.56
CA LYS A 74 4.22 -8.43 -15.75
C LYS A 74 5.58 -8.07 -15.17
N VAL A 75 6.15 -8.93 -14.34
CA VAL A 75 7.50 -8.72 -13.79
C VAL A 75 8.52 -9.23 -14.79
N VAL A 76 9.36 -8.33 -15.29
CA VAL A 76 10.53 -8.65 -16.13
C VAL A 76 11.85 -8.36 -15.41
N ALA A 77 11.78 -7.71 -14.24
CA ALA A 77 12.90 -7.44 -13.37
C ALA A 77 13.66 -8.71 -12.98
N LYS A 78 14.92 -8.78 -13.38
CA LYS A 78 15.83 -9.88 -13.03
C LYS A 78 16.03 -9.97 -11.52
N LYS A 79 16.16 -11.19 -11.00
CA LYS A 79 16.35 -11.50 -9.56
C LYS A 79 15.12 -11.22 -8.69
N SER A 80 13.99 -10.79 -9.27
CA SER A 80 12.73 -10.79 -8.53
C SER A 80 12.28 -12.23 -8.28
N PRO A 81 11.80 -12.57 -7.07
CA PRO A 81 11.18 -13.87 -6.82
C PRO A 81 9.89 -14.09 -7.64
N TYR A 82 9.39 -13.04 -8.29
CA TYR A 82 8.20 -13.05 -9.12
C TYR A 82 8.50 -12.87 -10.62
N GLU A 83 9.77 -12.96 -11.05
CA GLU A 83 10.15 -12.87 -12.47
C GLU A 83 9.28 -13.76 -13.36
N GLY A 84 8.76 -13.19 -14.46
CA GLY A 84 7.87 -13.85 -15.41
C GLY A 84 6.40 -13.91 -14.99
N ARG A 85 6.05 -13.60 -13.74
CA ARG A 85 4.67 -13.61 -13.23
C ARG A 85 3.98 -12.27 -13.40
N LYS A 86 2.66 -12.29 -13.34
CA LYS A 86 1.84 -11.07 -13.20
C LYS A 86 1.56 -10.82 -11.73
N ILE A 87 1.80 -9.60 -11.26
CA ILE A 87 1.54 -9.19 -9.88
C ILE A 87 0.63 -7.97 -9.86
N VAL A 88 -0.16 -7.85 -8.79
CA VAL A 88 -0.93 -6.64 -8.51
C VAL A 88 -0.01 -5.63 -7.81
N VAL A 89 -0.01 -4.39 -8.29
CA VAL A 89 0.79 -3.30 -7.75
C VAL A 89 -0.06 -2.13 -7.29
N TYR A 90 0.47 -1.41 -6.30
CA TYR A 90 -0.10 -0.23 -5.69
C TYR A 90 0.88 0.93 -5.89
N ASN A 91 0.39 2.03 -6.47
CA ASN A 91 1.17 3.26 -6.63
C ASN A 91 1.17 4.07 -5.32
N SER A 92 1.98 5.14 -5.29
CA SER A 92 2.09 6.05 -4.15
C SER A 92 0.73 6.62 -3.74
N ASP A 93 -0.08 7.08 -4.69
CA ASP A 93 -1.35 7.75 -4.42
C ASP A 93 -2.34 6.83 -3.69
N LEU A 94 -2.40 5.56 -4.12
CA LEU A 94 -3.19 4.53 -3.44
C LEU A 94 -2.72 4.30 -2.02
N ILE A 95 -1.42 4.12 -1.82
CA ILE A 95 -0.83 3.83 -0.51
C ILE A 95 -1.01 5.03 0.43
N GLU A 96 -0.76 6.24 -0.06
CA GLU A 96 -0.92 7.48 0.70
C GLU A 96 -2.37 7.69 1.13
N THR A 97 -3.33 7.47 0.23
CA THR A 97 -4.76 7.59 0.55
C THR A 97 -5.14 6.64 1.69
N ILE A 98 -4.67 5.38 1.64
CA ILE A 98 -4.92 4.39 2.70
C ILE A 98 -4.28 4.84 4.01
N ILE A 99 -3.02 5.28 3.99
CA ILE A 99 -2.29 5.77 5.17
C ILE A 99 -3.07 6.94 5.81
N ARG A 100 -3.44 7.95 5.03
CA ARG A 100 -4.17 9.13 5.51
C ARG A 100 -5.51 8.75 6.14
N ALA A 101 -6.28 7.90 5.47
CA ALA A 101 -7.57 7.44 5.98
C ALA A 101 -7.43 6.76 7.35
N TYR A 102 -6.43 5.87 7.51
CA TYR A 102 -6.18 5.20 8.79
C TYR A 102 -5.65 6.14 9.87
N VAL A 103 -4.82 7.13 9.54
CA VAL A 103 -4.33 8.13 10.50
C VAL A 103 -5.46 9.00 11.01
N ILE A 104 -6.29 9.53 10.11
CA ILE A 104 -7.42 10.39 10.49
C ILE A 104 -8.44 9.58 11.29
N ALA A 105 -8.82 8.38 10.83
CA ALA A 105 -9.72 7.51 11.57
C ALA A 105 -9.18 7.15 12.97
N SER A 106 -7.85 6.98 13.12
CA SER A 106 -7.22 6.76 14.42
C SER A 106 -7.33 7.99 15.31
N GLY A 107 -7.08 9.19 14.79
CA GLY A 107 -7.21 10.45 15.54
C GLY A 107 -8.64 10.72 16.03
N HIS A 108 -9.64 10.25 15.29
CA HIS A 108 -11.05 10.32 15.66
C HIS A 108 -11.53 9.14 16.55
N ASN A 109 -10.64 8.24 16.97
CA ASN A 109 -11.00 7.02 17.70
C ASN A 109 -12.07 6.15 16.99
N ALA A 110 -12.14 6.23 15.65
CA ALA A 110 -13.13 5.52 14.86
C ALA A 110 -12.73 4.07 14.57
N LEU A 111 -11.43 3.75 14.61
CA LEU A 111 -10.90 2.43 14.29
C LEU A 111 -11.39 1.34 15.26
N GLN A 112 -11.73 0.17 14.70
CA GLN A 112 -12.02 -1.00 15.51
C GLN A 112 -10.76 -1.49 16.26
N LYS A 113 -10.92 -2.24 17.35
CA LYS A 113 -9.80 -2.74 18.17
C LYS A 113 -8.75 -3.50 17.35
N ASN A 114 -9.19 -4.30 16.38
CA ASN A 114 -8.33 -5.04 15.46
C ASN A 114 -7.72 -4.18 14.34
N GLN A 115 -8.07 -2.90 14.22
CA GLN A 115 -7.52 -1.94 13.25
C GLN A 115 -6.56 -0.92 13.88
N LEU A 116 -6.56 -0.78 15.22
CA LEU A 116 -5.73 0.20 15.94
C LEU A 116 -4.23 0.05 15.63
N HIS A 117 -3.75 -1.18 15.43
CA HIS A 117 -2.35 -1.42 15.08
C HIS A 117 -1.99 -0.84 13.70
N ILE A 118 -2.92 -0.88 12.74
CA ILE A 118 -2.78 -0.29 11.40
C ILE A 118 -2.73 1.23 11.51
N GLY A 119 -3.64 1.83 12.28
CA GLY A 119 -3.66 3.28 12.54
C GLY A 119 -2.35 3.77 13.14
N LYS A 120 -1.87 3.14 14.22
CA LYS A 120 -0.58 3.47 14.85
C LYS A 120 0.59 3.39 13.86
N ARG A 121 0.61 2.33 13.04
CA ARG A 121 1.65 2.13 12.04
C ARG A 121 1.61 3.18 10.93
N CYS A 122 0.42 3.54 10.45
CA CYS A 122 0.23 4.60 9.48
C CYS A 122 0.69 5.96 10.03
N SER A 123 0.50 6.25 11.32
CA SER A 123 1.03 7.47 11.93
C SER A 123 2.56 7.52 11.93
N ILE A 124 3.23 6.39 12.18
CA ILE A 124 4.70 6.29 12.09
C ILE A 124 5.15 6.50 10.64
N LEU A 125 4.45 5.89 9.68
CA LEU A 125 4.73 6.05 8.25
C LEU A 125 4.62 7.51 7.81
N VAL A 126 3.57 8.22 8.22
CA VAL A 126 3.44 9.66 7.93
C VAL A 126 4.65 10.42 8.45
N CYS A 127 5.08 10.19 9.71
CA CYS A 127 6.26 10.86 10.27
C CYS A 127 7.57 10.54 9.54
N ALA A 128 7.70 9.33 8.97
CA ALA A 128 8.87 8.93 8.19
C ALA A 128 8.88 9.55 6.79
N LEU A 129 7.70 9.67 6.17
CA LEU A 129 7.54 10.15 4.79
C LEU A 129 7.47 11.68 4.68
N THR A 130 7.05 12.40 5.72
CA THR A 130 6.97 13.87 5.72
C THR A 130 8.31 14.58 6.00
N ARG A 131 9.39 13.83 6.22
CA ARG A 131 10.74 14.37 6.45
C ARG A 131 11.54 14.61 5.16
N ALA A 132 10.90 14.56 3.99
CA ALA A 132 11.52 14.86 2.70
C ALA A 132 11.42 16.35 2.36
#